data_AF-A0A4D8Q755-F1
#
_entry.id   AF-A0A4D8Q755-F1
#
_cell.length_a   1.000
_cell.length_b   1.000
_cell.length_c   1.000
_cell.angle_alpha   90.00
_cell.angle_beta   90.00
_cell.angle_gamma   90.00
#
_symmetry.space_group_name_H-M   'P 1'
#
loop_
_entity.id
_entity.type
_entity.pdbx_description
1 polymer ?
#
loop_
_entity_poly.entity_id
_entity_poly.type
_entity_poly.pdbx_seq_one_letter_code
_entity_poly.pdbx_strand_id
1 'polypeptide(L)' 'MSGGRIGFGARPGAPDAWVRRGEGGPAKAEVYTARLTVDITPELRGRIRIAAFRRGVTMAVLLRELLEARFAGEEAP' A
#
# COMPACT_ATOMS: atom_id res chain seq x y z
N MET A 1 38.05 -10.65 -0.72
CA MET A 1 36.78 -9.90 -0.81
C MET A 1 36.76 -9.19 -2.16
N SER A 2 36.14 -9.75 -3.19
CA SER A 2 35.97 -9.05 -4.48
C SER A 2 34.80 -9.66 -5.26
N GLY A 3 33.95 -8.79 -5.78
CA GLY A 3 32.90 -9.13 -6.76
C GLY A 3 31.65 -8.29 -6.49
N GLY A 4 31.16 -7.44 -7.38
CA GLY A 4 31.59 -7.00 -8.70
C GLY A 4 30.56 -5.95 -9.13
N ARG A 5 31.00 -4.87 -9.78
CA ARG A 5 30.09 -3.82 -10.28
C ARG A 5 29.19 -4.42 -11.36
N ILE A 6 27.88 -4.38 -11.14
CA ILE A 6 26.86 -4.76 -12.14
C ILE A 6 26.95 -3.74 -13.28
N GLY A 7 27.46 -4.16 -14.44
CA GLY A 7 27.52 -3.33 -15.65
C GLY A 7 26.12 -3.05 -16.20
N PHE A 8 25.87 -1.85 -16.72
CA PHE A 8 24.67 -1.54 -17.50
C PHE A 8 24.61 -2.51 -18.69
N GLY A 9 23.68 -3.46 -18.64
CA GLY A 9 23.58 -4.61 -19.56
C GLY A 9 23.52 -5.98 -18.86
N ALA A 10 23.79 -6.05 -17.56
CA ALA A 10 23.62 -7.27 -16.79
C ALA A 10 22.13 -7.63 -16.66
N ARG A 11 21.79 -8.87 -17.04
CA ARG A 11 20.44 -9.42 -16.88
C ARG A 11 20.05 -9.39 -15.39
N PRO A 12 18.91 -8.78 -15.01
CA PRO A 12 18.44 -8.82 -13.63
C PRO A 12 18.36 -10.27 -13.15
N GLY A 13 18.90 -10.54 -11.96
CA GLY A 13 18.96 -11.88 -11.40
C GLY A 13 17.59 -12.55 -11.35
N ALA A 14 17.55 -13.81 -11.80
CA ALA A 14 16.48 -14.80 -11.77
C ALA A 14 15.02 -14.29 -11.87
N PRO A 15 14.26 -14.64 -12.95
CA PRO A 15 12.84 -14.28 -13.07
C PRO A 15 11.98 -14.79 -11.90
N ASP A 16 12.39 -15.87 -11.23
CA ASP A 16 11.73 -16.42 -10.04
C ASP A 16 11.69 -15.47 -8.84
N ALA A 17 12.56 -14.45 -8.78
CA ALA A 17 12.52 -13.43 -7.73
C ALA A 17 11.25 -12.57 -7.79
N TRP A 18 10.63 -12.46 -8.96
CA TRP A 18 9.36 -11.73 -9.15
C TRP A 18 8.15 -12.63 -8.86
N VAL A 19 8.29 -13.94 -9.12
CA VAL A 19 7.22 -14.93 -8.92
C VAL A 19 6.96 -15.20 -7.44
N ARG A 20 7.99 -15.18 -6.58
CA ARG A 20 7.82 -15.41 -5.13
C ARG A 20 7.09 -14.29 -4.37
N ARG A 21 6.80 -13.14 -4.98
CA ARG A 21 6.00 -12.09 -4.32
C ARG A 21 4.49 -12.44 -4.28
N GLY A 22 4.06 -13.49 -4.98
CA GLY A 22 2.67 -13.96 -5.00
C GLY A 22 2.33 -15.07 -4.00
N GLU A 23 3.32 -15.72 -3.38
CA GLU A 23 3.09 -16.94 -2.55
C GLU A 23 2.98 -16.65 -1.04
N GLY A 24 2.67 -15.41 -0.68
CA GLY A 24 2.24 -15.06 0.67
C GLY A 24 0.75 -14.74 0.63
N GLY A 25 -0.11 -15.76 0.63
CA GLY A 25 -1.54 -15.54 0.93
C GLY A 25 -1.66 -14.74 2.24
N PRO A 26 -2.66 -13.83 2.36
CA PRO A 26 -2.70 -12.91 3.48
C PRO A 26 -2.64 -13.70 4.79
N ALA A 27 -1.64 -13.40 5.62
CA ALA A 27 -1.57 -13.87 6.99
C ALA A 27 -2.91 -13.53 7.63
N LYS A 28 -3.76 -14.56 7.79
CA LYS A 28 -5.12 -14.54 8.35
C LYS A 28 -5.63 -13.11 8.51
N ALA A 29 -6.03 -12.50 7.37
CA ALA A 29 -6.47 -11.11 7.35
C ALA A 29 -7.37 -10.87 8.56
N GLU A 30 -7.11 -9.81 9.33
CA GLU A 30 -7.99 -9.40 10.42
C GLU A 30 -9.42 -9.53 9.88
N VAL A 31 -10.21 -10.40 10.49
CA VAL A 31 -11.39 -11.09 9.90
C VAL A 31 -12.47 -10.14 9.36
N TYR A 32 -12.30 -8.83 9.57
CA TYR A 32 -13.19 -7.75 9.20
C TYR A 32 -12.54 -6.68 8.28
N THR A 33 -11.47 -7.02 7.54
CA THR A 33 -10.80 -6.07 6.63
C THR A 33 -11.04 -6.40 5.15
N ALA A 34 -11.45 -5.38 4.37
CA ALA A 34 -11.63 -5.47 2.92
C ALA A 34 -10.67 -4.54 2.18
N ARG A 35 -10.26 -4.92 0.96
CA ARG A 35 -9.40 -4.09 0.10
C ARG A 35 -10.24 -3.03 -0.63
N LEU A 36 -9.94 -1.76 -0.39
CA LEU A 36 -10.55 -0.64 -1.09
C LEU A 36 -9.65 -0.19 -2.26
N THR A 37 -10.21 -0.14 -3.47
CA THR A 37 -9.58 0.50 -4.64
C THR A 37 -10.45 1.70 -5.03
N VAL A 38 -9.85 2.88 -5.17
CA VAL A 38 -10.54 4.12 -5.50
C VAL A 38 -9.84 4.85 -6.61
N ASP A 39 -10.62 5.37 -7.55
CA ASP A 39 -10.16 6.30 -8.56
C ASP A 39 -10.18 7.72 -8.01
N ILE A 40 -9.01 8.35 -7.95
CA ILE A 40 -8.85 9.74 -7.51
C ILE A 40 -7.91 10.46 -8.45
N THR A 41 -8.05 11.78 -8.56
CA THR A 41 -7.13 12.59 -9.36
C THR A 41 -5.71 12.54 -8.77
N PRO A 42 -4.66 12.67 -9.60
CA PRO A 42 -3.28 12.73 -9.12
C PRO A 42 -3.06 13.83 -8.09
N GLU A 43 -3.72 14.98 -8.27
CA GLU A 43 -3.64 16.11 -7.35
C GLU A 43 -4.27 15.79 -5.99
N LEU A 44 -5.45 15.17 -5.97
CA LEU A 44 -6.08 14.74 -4.72
C LEU A 44 -5.22 13.70 -4.00
N ARG A 45 -4.65 12.73 -4.74
CA ARG A 45 -3.71 11.76 -4.18
C ARG A 45 -2.50 12.44 -3.54
N GLY A 46 -1.96 13.48 -4.19
CA GLY A 46 -0.86 14.30 -3.67
C GLY A 46 -1.22 14.99 -2.35
N ARG A 47 -2.39 15.64 -2.30
CA ARG A 47 -2.89 16.31 -1.08
C ARG A 47 -3.07 15.32 0.08
N ILE A 48 -3.65 14.15 -0.17
CA ILE A 48 -3.82 13.10 0.85
C ILE A 48 -2.46 12.63 1.37
N ARG A 49 -1.48 12.43 0.48
CA ARG A 49 -0.13 12.02 0.87
C ARG A 49 0.55 13.06 1.77
N ILE A 50 0.43 14.34 1.44
CA ILE A 50 0.99 15.43 2.25
C ILE A 50 0.32 15.47 3.63
N ALA A 51 -1.00 15.34 3.69
CA ALA A 51 -1.75 15.31 4.95
C ALA A 51 -1.34 14.12 5.84
N ALA A 52 -1.19 12.93 5.24
CA ALA A 52 -0.73 11.73 5.95
C ALA A 52 0.69 11.92 6.50
N PHE A 53 1.61 12.46 5.69
CA PHE A 53 2.99 12.74 6.10
C PHE A 53 3.06 13.73 7.27
N ARG A 54 2.31 14.84 7.20
CA ARG A 54 2.24 15.84 8.27
C ARG A 54 1.72 15.25 9.60
N ARG A 55 0.86 14.23 9.53
CA ARG A 55 0.32 13.53 10.69
C ARG A 55 1.17 12.32 11.14
N GLY A 56 2.25 11.99 10.42
CA GLY A 56 3.09 10.83 10.74
C GLY A 56 2.42 9.47 10.51
N VAL A 57 1.33 9.41 9.73
CA VAL A 57 0.57 8.18 9.46
C VAL A 57 0.63 7.80 7.99
N THR A 58 0.23 6.57 7.66
CA THR A 58 0.09 6.16 6.25
C THR A 58 -1.19 6.73 5.64
N MET A 59 -1.22 6.83 4.30
CA MET A 59 -2.45 7.20 3.59
C MET A 59 -3.62 6.25 3.92
N ALA A 60 -3.34 4.95 4.10
CA ALA A 60 -4.36 3.96 4.44
C ALA A 60 -4.96 4.21 5.83
N VAL A 61 -4.14 4.55 6.83
CA VAL A 61 -4.62 4.92 8.17
C VAL A 61 -5.45 6.20 8.10
N LEU A 62 -4.96 7.23 7.42
CA LEU A 62 -5.70 8.49 7.29
C LEU A 62 -7.07 8.29 6.60
N LEU A 63 -7.11 7.49 5.53
CA LEU A 63 -8.37 7.18 4.83
C LEU A 63 -9.31 6.35 5.70
N ARG A 64 -8.78 5.39 6.46
CA ARG A 64 -9.56 4.60 7.41
C ARG A 64 -10.24 5.48 8.45
N GLU A 65 -9.49 6.34 9.13
CA GLU A 65 -10.06 7.26 10.13
C GLU A 65 -11.11 8.21 9.54
N LEU A 66 -10.87 8.71 8.32
CA LEU A 66 -11.82 9.56 7.62
C LEU A 66 -13.13 8.81 7.32
N LEU A 67 -13.04 7.57 6.86
CA LEU A 67 -14.20 6.73 6.56
C LEU A 67 -14.94 6.36 7.85
N GLU A 68 -14.23 5.92 8.88
CA GLU A 68 -14.81 5.61 10.20
C GLU A 68 -15.56 6.80 10.77
N ALA A 69 -14.96 8.00 10.80
CA ALA A 69 -15.63 9.21 11.27
C ALA A 69 -16.85 9.60 10.43
N ARG A 70 -16.81 9.37 9.11
CA ARG A 70 -17.91 9.69 8.20
C ARG A 70 -19.10 8.74 8.33
N PHE A 71 -18.85 7.47 8.66
CA PHE A 71 -19.86 6.42 8.75
C PHE A 71 -20.22 6.00 10.19
N ALA A 72 -19.60 6.60 11.22
CA ALA A 72 -19.85 6.27 12.63
C ALA A 72 -21.31 6.44 13.12
N GLY A 73 -22.15 7.20 12.39
CA GLY A 73 -23.58 7.36 12.67
C GLY A 73 -24.50 6.60 11.72
N GLU A 74 -23.93 5.89 10.74
CA GLU A 74 -24.66 5.01 9.80
C GLU A 74 -24.54 3.57 10.32
N GLU A 75 -25.13 3.29 11.48
CA GLU A 75 -25.15 1.92 12.02
C GLU A 75 -25.96 1.04 11.06
N ALA A 76 -25.35 -0.05 10.59
CA ALA A 76 -26.01 -0.99 9.70
C ALA A 76 -27.20 -1.65 10.45
N PRO A 77 -28.38 -1.81 9.81
CA PRO A 77 -29.55 -2.43 10.43
C PRO A 77 -29.32 -3.89 10.83
#